data_AF-A0A534ABY4-F1
#
_entry.id   AF-A0A534ABY4-F1
#
_cell.length_a   1.000
_cell.length_b   1.000
_cell.length_c   1.000
_cell.angle_alpha   90.00
_cell.angle_beta   90.00
_cell.angle_gamma   90.00
#
_symmetry.space_group_name_H-M   'P 1'
#
loop_
_entity.id
_entity.type
_entity.pdbx_description
1 polymer ?
#
loop_
_entity_poly.entity_id
_entity_poly.type
_entity_poly.pdbx_seq_one_letter_code
_entity_poly.pdbx_strand_id
1 'polypeptide(L)'
;SDFSDTPYAVLAALREADIASEKGDNEAAFVALDWSYQHAGIDALKAVAGISLARVQIARSKAQEALDLVDKLPKGGFDSTSAELRGDALAALGRKDDARAAYTDALTHLEQGAPNRAFVEMKLNDLGGAEKKGS
;
A
#
# COMPACT_ATOMS: atom_id res chain seq x y z
N SER A 1 -19.18 6.83 25.82
CA SER A 1 -20.03 7.09 24.66
C SER A 1 -19.87 8.54 24.23
N ASP A 2 -19.48 8.92 23.02
CA ASP A 2 -19.36 8.20 21.74
C ASP A 2 -18.48 9.02 20.77
N PHE A 3 -17.17 9.10 21.00
CA PHE A 3 -16.25 9.82 20.10
C PHE A 3 -15.21 8.91 19.42
N SER A 4 -15.16 7.63 19.79
CA SER A 4 -14.20 6.65 19.30
C SER A 4 -14.26 6.51 17.78
N ASP A 5 -15.44 6.61 17.16
CA ASP A 5 -15.61 6.33 15.72
C ASP A 5 -15.83 7.61 14.90
N THR A 6 -15.39 8.75 15.43
CA THR A 6 -15.50 10.02 14.70
C THR A 6 -14.38 10.16 13.68
N PRO A 7 -14.59 10.92 12.57
CA PRO A 7 -13.52 11.26 11.65
C PRO A 7 -12.28 11.88 12.34
N TYR A 8 -12.47 12.58 13.47
CA TYR A 8 -11.37 13.13 14.26
C TYR A 8 -10.52 12.05 14.93
N ALA A 9 -11.15 11.03 15.51
CA ALA A 9 -10.45 9.91 16.13
C ALA A 9 -9.67 9.09 15.08
N VAL A 10 -10.24 8.88 13.90
CA VAL A 10 -9.56 8.25 12.75
C VAL A 10 -8.32 9.06 12.34
N LEU A 11 -8.43 10.38 12.22
CA LEU A 11 -7.29 11.24 11.90
C LEU A 11 -6.21 11.22 12.98
N ALA A 12 -6.58 11.14 14.26
CA ALA A 12 -5.63 11.02 15.35
C ALA A 12 -4.84 9.70 15.29
N ALA A 13 -5.52 8.59 15.01
CA ALA A 13 -4.88 7.28 14.83
C ALA A 13 -3.99 7.24 13.57
N LEU A 14 -4.40 7.87 12.46
CA LEU A 14 -3.51 8.03 11.30
C LEU A 14 -2.24 8.81 11.65
N ARG A 15 -2.36 9.89 12.44
CA ARG A 15 -1.20 10.65 12.90
C ARG A 15 -0.28 9.83 13.82
N GLU A 16 -0.85 9.01 14.68
CA GLU A 16 -0.09 8.08 15.52
C GLU A 16 0.69 7.07 14.66
N ALA A 17 0.05 6.52 13.63
CA ALA A 17 0.70 5.63 12.68
C ALA A 17 1.88 6.27 11.95
N ASP A 18 1.75 7.54 11.54
CA ASP A 18 2.85 8.29 10.92
C ASP A 18 4.04 8.41 11.88
N ILE A 19 3.78 8.80 13.14
CA ILE A 19 4.82 8.95 14.17
C ILE A 19 5.49 7.60 14.47
N ALA A 20 4.73 6.52 14.52
CA ALA A 20 5.25 5.17 14.72
C ALA A 20 6.15 4.74 13.52
N SER A 21 5.70 5.02 12.30
CA SER A 21 6.44 4.74 11.07
C SER A 21 7.75 5.52 10.99
N GLU A 22 7.74 6.81 11.36
CA GLU A 22 8.94 7.66 11.46
C GLU A 22 9.98 7.10 12.46
N LYS A 23 9.52 6.38 13.48
CA LYS A 23 10.38 5.70 14.48
C LYS A 23 10.79 4.28 14.08
N GLY A 24 10.29 3.77 12.95
CA GLY A 24 10.48 2.38 12.53
C GLY A 24 9.69 1.36 13.35
N ASP A 25 8.72 1.80 14.14
CA ASP A 25 7.84 0.92 14.92
C ASP A 25 6.68 0.43 14.05
N ASN A 26 6.96 -0.58 13.24
CA ASN A 26 5.99 -1.18 12.32
C ASN A 26 4.81 -1.82 13.05
N GLU A 27 4.98 -2.25 14.31
CA GLU A 27 3.90 -2.86 15.08
C GLU A 27 2.90 -1.80 15.55
N ALA A 28 3.39 -0.72 16.15
CA ALA A 28 2.53 0.39 16.56
C ALA A 28 1.85 1.04 15.35
N ALA A 29 2.57 1.21 14.23
CA ALA A 29 1.99 1.72 13.00
C ALA A 29 0.86 0.82 12.48
N PHE A 30 1.06 -0.51 12.50
CA PHE A 30 0.02 -1.46 12.11
C PHE A 30 -1.24 -1.32 12.95
N VAL A 31 -1.10 -1.32 14.29
CA VAL A 31 -2.26 -1.26 15.20
C VAL A 31 -3.09 -0.01 14.95
N ALA A 32 -2.44 1.15 14.82
CA ALA A 32 -3.12 2.42 14.58
C ALA A 32 -3.79 2.48 13.19
N LEU A 33 -3.14 1.93 12.15
CA LEU A 33 -3.68 1.91 10.78
C LEU A 33 -4.85 0.93 10.62
N ASP A 34 -4.75 -0.25 11.23
CA ASP A 34 -5.82 -1.25 11.22
C ASP A 34 -7.07 -0.71 11.91
N TRP A 35 -6.89 -0.09 13.09
CA TRP A 35 -7.97 0.58 13.78
C TRP A 35 -8.58 1.70 12.91
N SER A 36 -7.75 2.54 12.27
CA SER A 36 -8.22 3.60 11.37
C SER A 36 -9.02 3.06 10.20
N TYR A 37 -8.56 1.98 9.56
CA TYR A 37 -9.23 1.36 8.42
C TYR A 37 -10.59 0.77 8.79
N GLN A 38 -10.70 0.18 9.98
CA GLN A 38 -11.95 -0.41 10.47
C GLN A 38 -13.00 0.64 10.86
N HIS A 39 -12.58 1.81 11.38
CA HIS A 39 -13.48 2.84 11.88
C HIS A 39 -13.65 4.05 10.94
N ALA A 40 -12.96 4.08 9.81
CA ALA A 40 -13.13 5.12 8.79
C ALA A 40 -14.52 5.03 8.13
N GLY A 41 -15.39 5.99 8.46
CA GLY A 41 -16.72 6.16 7.83
C GLY A 41 -16.70 6.92 6.49
N ILE A 42 -15.54 7.43 6.06
CA ILE A 42 -15.37 8.18 4.81
C ILE A 42 -14.43 7.40 3.90
N ASP A 43 -14.87 7.10 2.67
CA ASP A 43 -14.10 6.28 1.72
C ASP A 43 -12.69 6.80 1.47
N ALA A 44 -12.50 8.11 1.39
CA ALA A 44 -11.19 8.72 1.22
C ALA A 44 -10.25 8.40 2.40
N LEU A 45 -10.73 8.49 3.64
CA LEU A 45 -9.94 8.13 4.83
C LEU A 45 -9.69 6.63 4.90
N LYS A 46 -10.68 5.83 4.50
CA LYS A 46 -10.55 4.37 4.45
C LYS A 46 -9.50 3.94 3.42
N ALA A 47 -9.47 4.59 2.25
CA ALA A 47 -8.45 4.36 1.24
C ALA A 47 -7.05 4.74 1.75
N VAL A 48 -6.89 5.92 2.36
CA VAL A 48 -5.61 6.35 2.94
C VAL A 48 -5.12 5.39 4.02
N ALA A 49 -5.98 5.03 4.99
CA ALA A 49 -5.64 4.07 6.03
C ALA A 49 -5.24 2.72 5.43
N GLY A 50 -6.01 2.23 4.46
CA GLY A 50 -5.78 0.93 3.82
C GLY A 50 -4.49 0.87 3.00
N ILE A 51 -4.13 1.94 2.28
CA ILE A 51 -2.86 2.05 1.53
C ILE A 51 -1.67 1.98 2.49
N SER A 52 -1.70 2.77 3.55
CA SER A 52 -0.63 2.77 4.57
C SER A 52 -0.56 1.43 5.28
N LEU A 53 -1.72 0.83 5.60
CA LEU A 53 -1.80 -0.49 6.25
C LEU A 53 -1.19 -1.58 5.37
N ALA A 54 -1.49 -1.60 4.06
CA ALA A 54 -0.92 -2.55 3.12
C ALA A 54 0.62 -2.44 3.06
N ARG A 55 1.18 -1.22 3.05
CA ARG A 55 2.64 -0.98 3.10
C ARG A 55 3.27 -1.59 4.35
N VAL A 56 2.68 -1.32 5.52
CA VAL A 56 3.17 -1.86 6.79
C VAL A 56 3.05 -3.38 6.84
N GLN A 57 1.99 -3.95 6.27
CA GLN A 57 1.83 -5.40 6.17
C GLN A 57 2.92 -6.02 5.29
N ILE A 58 3.26 -5.44 4.14
CA ILE A 58 4.38 -5.90 3.31
C ILE A 58 5.70 -5.84 4.10
N ALA A 59 5.98 -4.74 4.79
CA ALA A 59 7.17 -4.58 5.63
C ALA A 59 7.24 -5.62 6.77
N ARG A 60 6.09 -6.05 7.29
CA ARG A 60 5.94 -7.10 8.30
C ARG A 60 5.90 -8.52 7.72
N SER A 61 6.24 -8.70 6.44
CA SER A 61 6.18 -9.99 5.73
C SER A 61 4.79 -10.62 5.67
N LYS A 62 3.75 -9.78 5.71
CA LYS A 62 2.31 -10.12 5.59
C LYS A 62 1.79 -9.74 4.20
N ALA A 63 2.49 -10.20 3.18
CA ALA A 63 2.23 -9.78 1.79
C ALA A 63 0.90 -10.30 1.25
N GLN A 64 0.43 -11.48 1.66
CA GLN A 64 -0.87 -11.98 1.23
C GLN A 64 -2.01 -11.16 1.85
N GLU A 65 -1.91 -10.81 3.13
CA GLU A 65 -2.90 -9.97 3.79
C GLU A 65 -2.91 -8.54 3.22
N ALA A 66 -1.75 -8.02 2.81
CA ALA A 66 -1.65 -6.75 2.08
C ALA A 66 -2.35 -6.81 0.71
N LEU A 67 -2.14 -7.90 -0.05
CA LEU A 67 -2.77 -8.11 -1.35
C LEU A 67 -4.31 -8.14 -1.22
N ASP A 68 -4.81 -8.93 -0.26
CA ASP A 68 -6.24 -9.07 0.00
C ASP A 68 -6.89 -7.76 0.44
N LEU A 69 -6.14 -6.91 1.15
CA LEU A 69 -6.58 -5.58 1.56
C LEU A 69 -6.66 -4.62 0.37
N VAL A 70 -5.62 -4.55 -0.45
CA VAL A 70 -5.54 -3.66 -1.62
C VAL A 70 -6.68 -3.93 -2.60
N ASP A 71 -7.06 -5.20 -2.80
CA ASP A 71 -8.16 -5.58 -3.69
C ASP A 71 -9.55 -5.16 -3.18
N LYS A 72 -9.66 -4.79 -1.90
CA LYS A 72 -10.90 -4.34 -1.26
C LYS A 72 -10.97 -2.83 -1.06
N LEU A 73 -9.93 -2.08 -1.44
CA LEU A 73 -9.92 -0.63 -1.25
C LEU A 73 -10.95 0.05 -2.17
N PRO A 74 -11.55 1.17 -1.72
CA PRO A 74 -12.40 2.00 -2.58
C PRO A 74 -11.65 2.42 -3.86
N LYS A 75 -12.34 2.35 -5.00
CA LYS A 75 -11.79 2.77 -6.30
C LYS A 75 -11.89 4.29 -6.47
N GLY A 76 -11.00 4.85 -7.28
CA GLY A 76 -10.99 6.26 -7.62
C GLY A 76 -10.07 7.09 -6.72
N GLY A 77 -9.04 7.67 -7.32
CA GLY A 77 -8.12 8.62 -6.68
C GLY A 77 -6.79 8.02 -6.21
N PHE A 78 -6.73 6.68 -6.05
CA PHE A 78 -5.51 5.97 -5.64
C PHE A 78 -5.20 4.76 -6.54
N ASP A 79 -5.71 4.73 -7.76
CA ASP A 79 -5.62 3.55 -8.63
C ASP A 79 -4.16 3.19 -8.94
N SER A 80 -3.31 4.18 -9.23
CA SER A 80 -1.87 3.97 -9.44
C SER A 80 -1.17 3.40 -8.19
N THR A 81 -1.42 3.98 -7.01
CA THR A 81 -0.81 3.53 -5.76
C THR A 81 -1.32 2.15 -5.33
N SER A 82 -2.59 1.86 -5.56
CA SER A 82 -3.17 0.55 -5.25
C SER A 82 -2.57 -0.53 -6.16
N ALA A 83 -2.45 -0.26 -7.46
CA ALA A 83 -1.79 -1.17 -8.40
C ALA A 83 -0.29 -1.34 -8.08
N GLU A 84 0.41 -0.28 -7.69
CA GLU A 84 1.80 -0.37 -7.22
C GLU A 84 1.92 -1.30 -6.00
N LEU A 85 1.07 -1.13 -4.99
CA LEU A 85 1.09 -1.98 -3.79
C LEU A 85 0.70 -3.42 -4.07
N ARG A 86 -0.21 -3.65 -5.03
CA ARG A 86 -0.52 -4.99 -5.54
C ARG A 86 0.76 -5.63 -6.11
N GLY A 87 1.53 -4.89 -6.91
CA GLY A 87 2.81 -5.34 -7.43
C GLY A 87 3.83 -5.64 -6.34
N ASP A 88 3.97 -4.76 -5.34
CA ASP A 88 4.88 -4.95 -4.21
C ASP A 88 4.55 -6.22 -3.41
N ALA A 89 3.27 -6.43 -3.11
CA ALA A 89 2.79 -7.63 -2.42
C ALA A 89 3.05 -8.90 -3.23
N LEU A 90 2.72 -8.90 -4.52
CA LEU A 90 2.95 -10.04 -5.41
C LEU A 90 4.44 -10.35 -5.57
N ALA A 91 5.29 -9.33 -5.65
CA ALA A 91 6.74 -9.50 -5.71
C ALA A 91 7.27 -10.14 -4.41
N ALA A 92 6.80 -9.67 -3.24
CA ALA A 92 7.14 -10.24 -1.94
C ALA A 92 6.66 -11.70 -1.78
N LEU A 93 5.57 -12.08 -2.47
CA LEU A 93 5.07 -13.46 -2.56
C LEU A 93 5.82 -14.32 -3.60
N GLY A 94 6.79 -13.77 -4.32
CA GLY A 94 7.52 -14.46 -5.38
C GLY A 94 6.73 -14.62 -6.70
N ARG A 95 5.55 -14.01 -6.81
CA ARG A 95 4.67 -14.07 -7.98
C ARG A 95 5.06 -13.01 -9.01
N LYS A 96 6.25 -13.18 -9.61
CA LYS A 96 6.88 -12.15 -10.46
C LYS A 96 6.04 -11.75 -11.67
N ASP A 97 5.44 -12.70 -12.38
CA ASP A 97 4.62 -12.40 -13.57
C ASP A 97 3.40 -11.53 -13.20
N ASP A 98 2.72 -11.89 -12.13
CA ASP A 98 1.58 -11.12 -11.61
C ASP A 98 2.04 -9.73 -11.13
N ALA A 99 3.20 -9.64 -10.49
CA ALA A 99 3.77 -8.37 -10.04
C ALA A 99 4.11 -7.45 -11.23
N ARG A 100 4.65 -7.99 -12.33
CA ARG A 100 4.89 -7.21 -13.57
C ARG A 100 3.57 -6.67 -14.14
N ALA A 101 2.51 -7.49 -14.16
CA ALA A 101 1.20 -7.06 -14.62
C ALA A 101 0.65 -5.91 -13.74
N ALA A 102 0.77 -6.02 -12.42
CA ALA A 102 0.31 -4.99 -11.49
C ALA A 102 1.11 -3.67 -11.60
N TYR A 103 2.44 -3.71 -11.76
CA TYR A 103 3.22 -2.48 -12.00
C TYR A 103 2.91 -1.86 -13.37
N THR A 104 2.65 -2.67 -14.39
CA THR A 104 2.22 -2.16 -15.71
C THR A 104 0.89 -1.44 -15.61
N ASP A 105 -0.07 -2.02 -14.87
CA ASP A 105 -1.35 -1.40 -14.56
C ASP A 105 -1.17 -0.05 -13.83
N ALA A 106 -0.33 -0.01 -12.81
CA ALA A 106 0.00 1.22 -12.08
C ALA A 106 0.51 2.34 -13.00
N LEU A 107 1.35 2.01 -13.99
CA LEU A 107 1.89 2.97 -14.96
C LEU A 107 0.84 3.51 -15.95
N THR A 108 -0.29 2.82 -16.13
CA THR A 108 -1.40 3.31 -16.96
C THR A 108 -2.17 4.44 -16.28
N HIS A 109 -2.11 4.49 -14.94
CA HIS A 109 -2.74 5.50 -14.10
C HIS A 109 -1.82 6.68 -13.76
N LEU A 110 -0.59 6.70 -14.29
CA LEU A 110 0.42 7.73 -14.01
C LEU A 110 0.73 8.56 -15.25
N GLU A 111 0.64 9.87 -15.11
CA GLU A 111 1.13 10.80 -16.13
C GLU A 111 2.64 10.63 -16.35
N GLN A 112 3.13 10.95 -17.55
CA GLN A 112 4.54 10.76 -17.91
C GLN A 112 5.52 11.55 -17.01
N GLY A 113 5.08 12.67 -16.44
CA GLY A 113 5.88 13.50 -15.53
C GLY A 113 5.63 13.22 -14.04
N ALA A 114 4.82 12.23 -13.69
CA ALA A 114 4.48 11.96 -12.29
C ALA A 114 5.74 11.51 -11.51
N PRO A 115 6.07 12.13 -10.35
CA PRO A 115 7.30 11.81 -9.61
C PRO A 115 7.45 10.33 -9.23
N ASN A 116 6.33 9.64 -8.98
CA ASN A 116 6.32 8.23 -8.62
C ASN A 116 6.43 7.29 -9.83
N ARG A 117 6.27 7.76 -11.07
CA ARG A 117 6.35 6.93 -12.27
C ARG A 117 7.71 6.24 -12.40
N ALA A 118 8.80 7.00 -12.28
CA ALA A 118 10.15 6.47 -12.37
C ALA A 118 10.43 5.37 -11.32
N PHE A 119 9.82 5.49 -10.13
CA PHE A 119 9.95 4.50 -9.08
C PHE A 119 9.23 3.19 -9.42
N VAL A 120 8.02 3.26 -9.98
CA VAL A 120 7.29 2.08 -10.45
C VAL A 120 8.01 1.41 -11.63
N GLU A 121 8.55 2.19 -12.57
CA GLU A 121 9.36 1.68 -13.67
C GLU A 121 10.62 0.95 -13.18
N MET A 122 11.28 1.48 -12.14
CA MET A 122 12.41 0.81 -11.50
C MET A 122 12.02 -0.54 -10.90
N LYS A 123 10.94 -0.60 -10.11
CA LYS A 123 10.41 -1.85 -9.54
C LYS A 123 10.08 -2.89 -10.61
N LEU A 124 9.46 -2.45 -11.71
CA LEU A 124 9.15 -3.32 -12.85
C LEU A 124 10.43 -3.89 -13.50
N ASN A 125 11.46 -3.05 -13.68
CA ASN A 125 12.73 -3.47 -14.25
C ASN A 125 13.49 -4.46 -13.35
N ASP A 126 13.43 -4.28 -12.03
CA ASP A 126 14.07 -5.18 -11.05
C ASP A 126 13.51 -6.62 -11.13
N LEU A 127 12.23 -6.77 -11.50
CA LEU A 127 11.63 -8.09 -11.74
C LEU A 127 12.19 -8.81 -12.98
N GLY A 128 12.66 -8.07 -13.99
CA GLY A 128 13.28 -8.60 -15.20
C GLY A 128 14.81 -8.77 -15.09
N GLY A 129 15.46 -7.96 -14.26
CA GLY A 129 16.91 -8.05 -13.99
C GLY A 129 17.32 -9.34 -13.26
N ALA A 130 16.42 -9.91 -12.45
CA ALA A 130 16.67 -11.14 -11.71
C ALA A 130 16.79 -12.41 -12.61
N GLU A 131 16.40 -12.35 -13.89
CA GLU A 131 16.50 -13.48 -14.83
C GLU A 131 17.84 -13.50 -15.59
N LYS A 132 18.61 -12.41 -15.64
CA LYS A 132 19.91 -12.35 -16.36
C LYS A 132 21.11 -12.80 -15.52
N LYS A 133 20.97 -13.86 -14.72
CA LYS A 133 22.09 -14.47 -13.97
C LYS A 133 22.18 -15.99 -14.16
N GLY A 134 21.91 -16.45 -15.38
CA GLY A 134 21.97 -17.86 -15.74
C GLY A 134 22.05 -18.08 -17.25
N SER A 135 23.08 -17.54 -17.90
CA SER A 135 23.50 -17.96 -19.25
C SER A 135 25.02 -17.97 -19.31
#